data_AF-A0AAN6D7L0-F1
#
_entry.id   AF-A0AAN6D7L0-F1
#
_cell.length_a   1.000
_cell.length_b   1.000
_cell.length_c   1.000
_cell.angle_alpha   90.00
_cell.angle_beta   90.00
_cell.angle_gamma   90.00
#
_symmetry.space_group_name_H-M   'P 1'
#
loop_
_entity.id
_entity.type
_entity.pdbx_description
1 polymer ?
#
loop_
_entity_poly.entity_id
_entity_poly.type
_entity_poly.pdbx_seq_one_letter_code
_entity_poly.pdbx_strand_id
1 'polypeptide(L)'
;MDEVEKEVERFRFAKSKPVYEKRRDLLVHIPSFWYIVLAEHEDFQEYVQTDDMKYLEFIREIYVEYLLDDDPLKFSITFGFEAPKGEIETQTVTKRFEKIHDVETGEEKLVSEAVDVKWPAELDSVNPHLIKAKGEMTPADKKKYRAGMKSFFAFFAWTGRKPGKEYRHGEDLALLIRGAGPRRRAGP
;
A
#
# COMPACT_ATOMS: atom_id res chain seq x y z
N MET A 1 30.57 -2.10 -4.62
CA MET A 1 29.78 -3.08 -3.85
C MET A 1 28.31 -2.87 -4.15
N ASP A 2 27.81 -1.63 -4.01
CA ASP A 2 26.43 -1.24 -4.32
C ASP A 2 25.96 -1.61 -5.75
N GLU A 3 26.76 -1.35 -6.79
CA GLU A 3 26.37 -1.72 -8.18
C GLU A 3 26.29 -3.23 -8.42
N VAL A 4 27.17 -4.01 -7.80
CA VAL A 4 27.14 -5.49 -7.92
C VAL A 4 25.89 -6.04 -7.25
N GLU A 5 25.50 -5.49 -6.10
CA GLU A 5 24.28 -5.88 -5.40
C GLU A 5 23.04 -5.54 -6.24
N LYS A 6 22.98 -4.35 -6.85
CA LYS A 6 21.92 -3.97 -7.78
C LYS A 6 21.84 -4.90 -9.00
N GLU A 7 22.98 -5.35 -9.55
CA GLU A 7 23.00 -6.33 -10.65
C GLU A 7 22.42 -7.69 -10.24
N VAL A 8 22.77 -8.18 -9.05
CA VAL A 8 22.21 -9.42 -8.50
C VAL A 8 20.70 -9.31 -8.31
N GLU A 9 20.23 -8.19 -7.76
CA GLU A 9 18.79 -7.90 -7.60
C GLU A 9 18.08 -7.85 -8.96
N ARG A 10 18.63 -7.13 -9.95
CA ARG A 10 18.11 -7.10 -11.33
C ARG A 10 17.97 -8.50 -11.92
N PHE A 11 19.01 -9.32 -11.79
CA PHE A 11 18.99 -10.69 -12.28
C PHE A 11 17.90 -11.52 -11.59
N ARG A 12 17.81 -11.46 -10.26
CA ARG A 12 16.79 -12.19 -9.49
C ARG A 12 15.39 -11.79 -9.94
N PHE A 13 15.11 -10.50 -10.01
CA PHE A 13 13.79 -9.99 -10.37
C PHE A 13 13.41 -10.33 -11.81
N ALA A 14 14.33 -10.17 -12.76
CA ALA A 14 14.11 -10.54 -14.16
C ALA A 14 13.78 -12.03 -14.31
N LYS A 15 14.44 -12.91 -13.55
CA LYS A 15 14.15 -14.35 -13.56
C LYS A 15 12.86 -14.72 -12.85
N SER A 16 12.50 -14.01 -11.77
CA SER A 16 11.28 -14.29 -11.01
C SER A 16 10.01 -13.71 -11.64
N LYS A 17 10.11 -12.62 -12.40
CA LYS A 17 8.96 -11.93 -13.03
C LYS A 17 8.00 -12.88 -13.77
N PRO A 18 8.45 -13.70 -14.74
CA PRO A 18 7.53 -14.59 -15.46
C PRO A 18 6.89 -15.66 -14.56
N VAL A 19 7.54 -16.04 -13.46
CA VAL A 19 6.97 -16.96 -12.46
C VAL A 19 5.85 -16.27 -11.67
N TYR A 20 6.06 -15.02 -11.27
CA TYR A 20 5.04 -14.24 -10.55
C TYR A 20 3.86 -13.84 -11.45
N GLU A 21 4.09 -13.55 -12.72
CA GLU A 21 3.03 -13.31 -13.70
C GLU A 21 2.17 -14.57 -13.89
N LYS A 22 2.79 -15.72 -14.12
CA LYS A 22 2.06 -16.99 -14.22
C LYS A 22 1.29 -17.32 -12.93
N ARG A 23 1.86 -17.02 -11.76
CA ARG A 23 1.18 -17.19 -10.47
C ARG A 23 -0.03 -16.26 -10.38
N ARG A 24 0.13 -14.98 -10.72
CA ARG A 24 -0.94 -13.97 -10.72
C ARG A 24 -2.15 -14.43 -11.55
N ASP A 25 -1.92 -14.94 -12.75
CA ASP A 25 -2.98 -15.44 -13.65
C ASP A 25 -3.75 -16.63 -13.06
N LEU A 26 -3.14 -17.40 -12.16
CA LEU A 26 -3.82 -18.51 -11.48
C LEU A 26 -4.57 -18.04 -10.23
N LEU A 27 -4.02 -17.07 -9.48
CA LEU A 27 -4.59 -16.59 -8.22
C LEU A 27 -5.93 -15.89 -8.40
N VAL A 28 -6.14 -15.21 -9.53
CA VAL A 28 -7.43 -14.54 -9.84
C VAL A 28 -8.62 -15.51 -9.90
N HIS A 29 -8.36 -16.81 -10.06
CA HIS A 29 -9.40 -17.85 -10.09
C HIS A 29 -9.65 -18.50 -8.73
N ILE A 30 -8.90 -18.13 -7.68
CA ILE A 30 -9.09 -18.65 -6.33
C ILE A 30 -9.95 -17.64 -5.55
N PRO A 31 -11.21 -17.98 -5.24
CA PRO A 31 -12.09 -17.07 -4.51
C PRO A 31 -11.48 -16.68 -3.17
N SER A 32 -11.60 -15.39 -2.83
CA SER A 32 -11.16 -14.84 -1.53
C SER A 32 -9.68 -15.06 -1.20
N PHE A 33 -8.82 -15.39 -2.19
CA PHE A 33 -7.41 -15.67 -1.95
C PHE A 33 -6.70 -14.56 -1.17
N TRP A 34 -6.78 -13.31 -1.65
CA TRP A 34 -6.11 -12.18 -1.00
C TRP A 34 -6.72 -11.85 0.35
N TYR A 35 -8.04 -11.94 0.51
CA TYR A 35 -8.67 -11.75 1.80
C TYR A 35 -8.13 -12.71 2.85
N ILE A 36 -8.07 -14.01 2.52
CA ILE A 36 -7.53 -15.03 3.43
C ILE A 36 -6.06 -14.73 3.75
N VAL A 37 -5.24 -14.44 2.73
CA VAL A 37 -3.82 -14.12 2.93
C VAL A 37 -3.63 -12.91 3.85
N LEU A 38 -4.41 -11.84 3.67
CA LEU A 38 -4.31 -10.63 4.48
C LEU A 38 -4.87 -10.81 5.90
N ALA A 39 -5.94 -11.59 6.05
CA ALA A 39 -6.56 -11.89 7.35
C ALA A 39 -5.65 -12.75 8.23
N GLU A 40 -4.96 -13.73 7.64
CA GLU A 40 -4.03 -14.64 8.34
C GLU A 40 -2.65 -14.01 8.58
N HIS A 41 -2.34 -12.88 7.94
CA HIS A 41 -1.06 -12.21 8.15
C HIS A 41 -1.07 -11.39 9.46
N GLU A 42 -0.38 -11.88 10.49
CA GLU A 42 -0.35 -11.28 11.85
C GLU A 42 -0.08 -9.77 11.83
N ASP A 43 0.99 -9.33 11.15
CA ASP A 43 1.36 -7.90 11.13
C ASP A 43 0.40 -7.03 10.29
N PHE A 44 -0.33 -7.59 9.31
CA PHE A 44 -1.16 -6.79 8.42
C PHE A 44 -2.34 -6.15 9.17
N GLN A 45 -2.85 -6.86 10.20
CA GLN A 45 -3.95 -6.40 11.04
C GLN A 45 -3.63 -5.09 11.79
N GLU A 46 -2.35 -4.76 11.99
CA GLU A 46 -1.94 -3.51 12.63
C GLU A 46 -2.15 -2.28 11.71
N TYR A 47 -2.30 -2.51 10.41
CA TYR A 47 -2.35 -1.47 9.38
C TYR A 47 -3.77 -1.17 8.87
N VAL A 48 -4.77 -1.91 9.30
CA VAL A 48 -6.16 -1.75 8.84
C VAL A 48 -7.10 -1.49 10.01
N GLN A 49 -8.18 -0.74 9.77
CA GLN A 49 -9.23 -0.58 10.77
C GLN A 49 -10.30 -1.67 10.61
N THR A 50 -11.06 -1.95 11.67
CA THR A 50 -12.17 -2.90 11.62
C THR A 50 -13.16 -2.58 10.49
N ASP A 51 -13.45 -1.30 10.26
CA ASP A 51 -14.35 -0.85 9.19
C ASP A 51 -13.78 -1.08 7.78
N ASP A 52 -12.45 -1.21 7.64
CA ASP A 52 -11.78 -1.51 6.37
C ASP A 52 -11.88 -2.99 6.00
N MET A 53 -11.98 -3.89 6.99
CA MET A 53 -11.85 -5.34 6.82
C MET A 53 -12.79 -5.92 5.76
N LYS A 54 -14.04 -5.45 5.73
CA LYS A 54 -15.03 -5.91 4.76
C LYS A 54 -14.67 -5.56 3.32
N TYR A 55 -13.88 -4.51 3.09
CA TYR A 55 -13.47 -4.13 1.74
C TYR A 55 -12.23 -4.88 1.27
N LEU A 56 -11.48 -5.50 2.19
CA LEU A 56 -10.39 -6.39 1.85
C LEU A 56 -10.90 -7.67 1.16
N GLU A 57 -12.14 -8.08 1.44
CA GLU A 57 -12.82 -9.17 0.74
C GLU A 57 -12.96 -8.91 -0.77
N PHE A 58 -12.96 -7.63 -1.17
CA PHE A 58 -13.11 -7.21 -2.55
C PHE A 58 -11.76 -6.99 -3.26
N ILE A 59 -10.63 -7.29 -2.60
CA ILE A 59 -9.32 -7.28 -3.25
C ILE A 59 -9.18 -8.56 -4.07
N ARG A 60 -9.28 -8.43 -5.40
CA ARG A 60 -9.04 -9.54 -6.34
C ARG A 60 -7.55 -9.71 -6.68
N GLU A 61 -6.77 -8.66 -6.46
CA GLU A 61 -5.39 -8.62 -6.91
C GLU A 61 -4.51 -7.74 -6.02
N ILE A 62 -3.35 -8.28 -5.66
CA ILE A 62 -2.19 -7.52 -5.21
C ILE A 62 -0.99 -7.96 -6.04
N TYR A 63 -0.35 -7.04 -6.73
CA TYR A 63 0.81 -7.35 -7.57
C TYR A 63 1.95 -6.38 -7.31
N VAL A 64 3.14 -6.92 -7.01
CA VAL A 64 4.36 -6.16 -6.80
C VAL A 64 5.24 -6.27 -8.04
N GLU A 65 5.60 -5.13 -8.62
CA GLU A 65 6.51 -5.06 -9.77
C GLU A 65 7.74 -4.21 -9.44
N TYR A 66 8.93 -4.78 -9.64
CA TYR A 66 10.20 -4.06 -9.54
C TYR A 66 10.50 -3.33 -10.85
N LEU A 67 10.89 -2.05 -10.76
CA LEU A 67 11.08 -1.16 -11.91
C LEU A 67 12.53 -1.25 -12.41
N LEU A 68 12.83 -2.36 -13.10
CA LEU A 68 14.20 -2.75 -13.46
C LEU A 68 14.93 -1.80 -14.41
N ASP A 69 14.18 -1.00 -15.18
CA ASP A 69 14.73 -0.03 -16.14
C ASP A 69 15.30 1.22 -15.44
N ASP A 70 14.87 1.51 -14.21
CA ASP A 70 15.33 2.64 -13.40
C ASP A 70 16.34 2.16 -12.34
N ASP A 71 15.84 1.86 -11.15
CA ASP A 71 16.60 1.35 -10.02
C ASP A 71 15.88 0.08 -9.54
N PRO A 72 16.55 -1.08 -9.47
CA PRO A 72 15.92 -2.35 -9.07
C PRO A 72 15.29 -2.32 -7.68
N LEU A 73 15.63 -1.33 -6.85
CA LEU A 73 15.02 -1.14 -5.53
C LEU A 73 13.71 -0.35 -5.58
N LYS A 74 13.41 0.33 -6.70
CA LYS A 74 12.11 0.94 -6.96
C LYS A 74 11.10 -0.15 -7.32
N PHE A 75 9.89 0.02 -6.79
CA PHE A 75 8.83 -0.95 -7.03
C PHE A 75 7.48 -0.25 -7.08
N SER A 76 6.49 -0.96 -7.60
CA SER A 76 5.09 -0.56 -7.54
C SER A 76 4.25 -1.67 -6.92
N ILE A 77 3.17 -1.28 -6.28
CA ILE A 77 2.14 -2.19 -5.80
C ILE A 77 0.84 -1.83 -6.53
N THR A 78 0.26 -2.82 -7.20
CA THR A 78 -1.04 -2.71 -7.86
C THR A 78 -2.08 -3.44 -7.05
N PHE A 79 -3.19 -2.75 -6.76
CA PHE A 79 -4.38 -3.30 -6.12
C PHE A 79 -5.52 -3.33 -7.12
N GLY A 80 -6.19 -4.47 -7.26
CA GLY A 80 -7.45 -4.59 -8.00
C GLY A 80 -8.60 -4.78 -7.02
N PHE A 81 -9.61 -3.93 -7.12
CA PHE A 81 -10.86 -4.05 -6.36
C PHE A 81 -12.01 -4.43 -7.28
N GLU A 82 -12.82 -5.39 -6.84
CA GLU A 82 -14.04 -5.82 -7.53
C GLU A 82 -15.03 -6.37 -6.51
N ALA A 83 -16.25 -5.83 -6.52
CA ALA A 83 -17.32 -6.22 -5.60
C ALA A 83 -18.59 -6.58 -6.38
N PRO A 84 -19.31 -7.64 -5.99
CA PRO A 84 -20.42 -8.18 -6.77
C PRO A 84 -21.65 -7.27 -6.81
N LYS A 85 -21.86 -6.41 -5.81
CA LYS A 85 -23.06 -5.55 -5.70
C LYS A 85 -22.72 -4.05 -5.70
N GLY A 86 -21.47 -3.69 -6.01
CA GLY A 86 -21.02 -2.29 -6.03
C GLY A 86 -20.74 -1.71 -4.64
N GLU A 87 -20.42 -2.55 -3.66
CA GLU A 87 -19.98 -2.12 -2.32
C GLU A 87 -18.73 -1.23 -2.37
N ILE A 88 -17.87 -1.46 -3.37
CA ILE A 88 -16.79 -0.59 -3.81
C ILE A 88 -16.76 -0.55 -5.34
N GLU A 89 -16.40 0.60 -5.90
CA GLU A 89 -16.24 0.76 -7.35
C GLU A 89 -15.13 -0.17 -7.87
N THR A 90 -15.40 -0.86 -8.97
CA THR A 90 -14.38 -1.68 -9.64
C THR A 90 -13.28 -0.79 -10.18
N GLN A 91 -12.07 -0.99 -9.69
CA GLN A 91 -10.94 -0.13 -10.02
C GLN A 91 -9.62 -0.87 -9.84
N THR A 92 -8.59 -0.41 -10.55
CA THR A 92 -7.21 -0.86 -10.38
C THR A 92 -6.34 0.35 -10.05
N VAL A 93 -5.60 0.28 -8.95
CA VAL A 93 -4.78 1.39 -8.44
C VAL A 93 -3.35 0.92 -8.28
N THR A 94 -2.41 1.59 -8.96
CA THR A 94 -0.98 1.29 -8.88
C THR A 94 -0.25 2.42 -8.17
N LYS A 95 0.43 2.10 -7.06
CA LYS A 95 1.22 3.04 -6.28
C LYS A 95 2.71 2.72 -6.40
N ARG A 96 3.53 3.74 -6.71
CA ARG A 96 4.99 3.61 -6.92
C ARG A 96 5.76 4.03 -5.68
N PHE A 97 6.87 3.36 -5.42
CA PHE A 97 7.71 3.55 -4.24
C PHE A 97 9.17 3.59 -4.63
N GLU A 98 9.91 4.48 -3.98
CA GLU A 98 11.36 4.58 -4.09
C GLU A 98 11.97 4.86 -2.71
N LYS A 99 13.18 4.36 -2.50
CA LYS A 99 13.98 4.75 -1.33
C LYS A 99 14.69 6.06 -1.64
N ILE A 100 14.70 6.96 -0.67
CA ILE A 100 15.53 8.16 -0.72
C ILE A 100 16.36 8.28 0.55
N HIS A 101 17.52 8.91 0.42
CA HIS A 101 18.33 9.32 1.55
C HIS A 101 17.77 10.63 2.11
N ASP A 102 17.35 10.61 3.36
CA ASP A 102 16.89 11.79 4.08
C ASP A 102 18.11 12.59 4.55
N VAL A 103 18.30 13.79 3.99
CA VAL A 103 19.49 14.62 4.25
C VAL A 103 19.51 15.16 5.69
N GLU A 104 18.35 15.31 6.33
CA GLU A 104 18.26 15.86 7.69
C GLU A 104 18.60 14.82 8.75
N THR A 105 18.17 13.57 8.53
CA THR A 105 18.35 12.46 9.50
C THR A 105 19.52 11.55 9.14
N GLY A 106 19.96 11.54 7.88
CA GLY A 106 20.94 10.60 7.35
C GLY A 106 20.39 9.18 7.15
N GLU A 107 19.09 8.96 7.32
CA GLU A 107 18.45 7.65 7.20
C GLU A 107 17.88 7.40 5.79
N GLU A 108 17.80 6.13 5.38
CA GLU A 108 16.99 5.77 4.22
C GLU A 108 15.51 5.74 4.61
N LYS A 109 14.66 6.38 3.80
CA LYS A 109 13.20 6.31 3.94
C LYS A 109 12.53 5.95 2.63
N LEU A 110 11.36 5.32 2.71
CA LEU A 110 10.52 5.06 1.56
C LEU A 110 9.65 6.29 1.29
N VAL A 111 9.54 6.67 0.03
CA VAL A 111 8.61 7.72 -0.42
C VAL A 111 7.75 7.23 -1.57
N SER A 112 6.63 7.92 -1.77
CA SER A 112 5.66 7.64 -2.82
C SER A 112 4.98 8.92 -3.28
N GLU A 113 4.17 8.80 -4.32
CA GLU A 113 3.24 9.83 -4.78
C GLU A 113 1.81 9.43 -4.41
N ALA A 114 0.96 10.41 -4.12
CA ALA A 114 -0.45 10.16 -3.90
C ALA A 114 -1.09 9.66 -5.21
N VAL A 115 -1.90 8.61 -5.10
CA VAL A 115 -2.66 8.05 -6.21
C VAL A 115 -4.14 8.08 -5.88
N ASP A 116 -4.96 8.36 -6.89
CA ASP A 116 -6.40 8.42 -6.71
C ASP A 116 -6.97 7.01 -6.53
N VAL A 117 -7.80 6.87 -5.50
CA VAL A 117 -8.61 5.67 -5.24
C VAL A 117 -10.04 6.13 -4.93
N LYS A 118 -11.02 5.43 -5.45
CA LYS A 118 -12.43 5.63 -5.11
C LYS A 118 -12.70 4.93 -3.79
N TRP A 119 -12.94 5.72 -2.76
CA TRP A 119 -13.30 5.20 -1.44
C TRP A 119 -14.71 4.60 -1.50
N PRO A 120 -15.01 3.57 -0.70
CA PRO A 120 -16.37 3.10 -0.50
C PRO A 120 -17.29 4.22 0.01
N ALA A 121 -18.50 4.32 -0.52
CA ALA A 121 -19.45 5.37 -0.16
C ALA A 121 -19.80 5.39 1.33
N GLU A 122 -19.81 4.22 1.99
CA GLU A 122 -20.04 4.16 3.44
C GLU A 122 -18.93 4.84 4.26
N LEU A 123 -17.73 5.00 3.71
CA LEU A 123 -16.62 5.71 4.33
C LEU A 123 -16.61 7.21 4.00
N ASP A 124 -17.58 7.74 3.25
CA ASP A 124 -17.66 9.16 2.88
C ASP A 124 -17.64 10.10 4.09
N SER A 125 -18.24 9.66 5.19
CA SER A 125 -18.31 10.44 6.42
C SER A 125 -16.94 10.69 7.05
N VAL A 126 -15.96 9.83 6.78
CA VAL A 126 -14.57 9.93 7.27
C VAL A 126 -13.56 10.23 6.15
N ASN A 127 -13.98 10.23 4.88
CA ASN A 127 -13.11 10.47 3.74
C ASN A 127 -12.38 11.84 3.83
N PRO A 128 -11.04 11.86 3.94
CA PRO A 128 -10.26 13.09 4.07
C PRO A 128 -10.47 14.10 2.95
N HIS A 129 -10.70 13.65 1.72
CA HIS A 129 -10.91 14.52 0.54
C HIS A 129 -12.26 15.22 0.62
N LEU A 130 -13.33 14.49 0.95
CA LEU A 130 -14.68 15.05 1.09
C LEU A 130 -14.77 16.01 2.28
N ILE A 131 -14.06 15.72 3.38
CA ILE A 131 -14.04 16.61 4.54
C ILE A 131 -13.30 17.91 4.20
N LYS A 132 -12.15 17.85 3.53
CA LYS A 132 -11.40 19.04 3.08
C LYS A 132 -12.19 19.88 2.09
N ALA A 133 -12.98 19.27 1.21
CA ALA A 133 -13.79 19.97 0.22
C ALA A 133 -14.87 20.88 0.84
N LYS A 134 -15.25 20.66 2.11
CA LYS A 134 -16.22 21.50 2.84
C LYS A 134 -15.65 22.86 3.27
N GLY A 135 -14.34 23.08 3.18
CA GLY A 135 -13.68 24.31 3.63
C GLY A 135 -13.16 24.22 5.06
N GLU A 136 -13.45 25.22 5.89
CA GLU A 136 -12.96 25.28 7.26
C GLU A 136 -13.48 24.12 8.12
N MET A 137 -12.55 23.36 8.71
CA MET A 137 -12.89 22.18 9.50
C MET A 137 -13.32 22.53 10.92
N THR A 138 -14.55 22.16 11.27
CA THR A 138 -15.03 22.17 12.65
C THR A 138 -14.23 21.18 13.53
N PRO A 139 -14.31 21.27 14.87
CA PRO A 139 -13.74 20.25 15.74
C PRO A 139 -14.23 18.82 15.44
N ALA A 140 -15.50 18.66 15.03
CA ALA A 140 -16.07 17.39 14.64
C ALA A 140 -15.46 16.88 13.32
N ASP A 141 -15.27 17.75 12.33
CA ASP A 141 -14.62 17.39 11.06
C ASP A 141 -13.17 16.98 11.27
N LYS A 142 -12.45 17.67 12.16
CA LYS A 142 -11.08 17.29 12.53
C LYS A 142 -11.00 15.92 13.21
N LYS A 143 -12.05 15.48 13.92
CA LYS A 143 -12.14 14.12 14.49
C LYS A 143 -12.37 13.09 13.39
N LYS A 144 -13.32 13.33 12.48
CA LYS A 144 -13.64 12.45 11.34
C LYS A 144 -12.46 12.34 10.37
N TYR A 145 -11.79 13.45 10.07
CA TYR A 145 -10.58 13.49 9.25
C TYR A 145 -9.50 12.58 9.84
N ARG A 146 -9.23 12.68 11.16
CA ARG A 146 -8.25 11.82 11.82
C ARG A 146 -8.64 10.35 11.83
N ALA A 147 -9.93 10.03 11.87
CA ALA A 147 -10.42 8.65 11.72
C ALA A 147 -10.14 8.14 10.29
N GLY A 148 -10.50 8.92 9.27
CA GLY A 148 -10.22 8.58 7.88
C GLY A 148 -8.74 8.43 7.56
N MET A 149 -7.87 9.26 8.14
CA MET A 149 -6.41 9.13 7.98
C MET A 149 -5.84 7.82 8.53
N LYS A 150 -6.59 7.05 9.32
CA LYS A 150 -6.21 5.71 9.80
C LYS A 150 -6.76 4.57 8.93
N SER A 151 -7.72 4.86 8.06
CA SER A 151 -8.28 3.86 7.15
C SER A 151 -7.20 3.38 6.16
N PHE A 152 -7.28 2.11 5.78
CA PHE A 152 -6.49 1.52 4.69
C PHE A 152 -6.53 2.38 3.43
N PHE A 153 -7.67 2.99 3.08
CA PHE A 153 -7.78 3.82 1.87
C PHE A 153 -6.94 5.11 1.93
N ALA A 154 -6.54 5.58 3.12
CA ALA A 154 -5.61 6.71 3.25
C ALA A 154 -4.16 6.35 2.88
N PHE A 155 -3.82 5.05 2.82
CA PHE A 155 -2.53 4.58 2.32
C PHE A 155 -2.26 5.07 0.89
N PHE A 156 -3.28 5.12 0.03
CA PHE A 156 -3.12 5.55 -1.36
C PHE A 156 -2.67 7.02 -1.48
N ALA A 157 -3.05 7.86 -0.52
CA ALA A 157 -2.63 9.27 -0.44
C ALA A 157 -1.31 9.49 0.34
N TRP A 158 -0.74 8.46 0.97
CA TRP A 158 0.52 8.56 1.70
C TRP A 158 1.69 8.87 0.77
N THR A 159 2.63 9.73 1.20
CA THR A 159 3.81 10.08 0.39
C THR A 159 5.13 9.85 1.10
N GLY A 160 5.12 9.74 2.43
CA GLY A 160 6.34 9.68 3.25
C GLY A 160 7.03 11.04 3.40
N ARG A 161 6.40 12.12 2.92
CA ARG A 161 6.99 13.47 2.91
C ARG A 161 6.38 14.39 3.97
N LYS A 162 5.30 13.99 4.63
CA LYS A 162 4.61 14.82 5.64
C LYS A 162 4.44 14.06 6.97
N PRO A 163 5.51 13.93 7.78
CA PRO A 163 5.47 13.19 9.04
C PRO A 163 4.32 13.66 9.95
N GLY A 164 3.58 12.69 10.51
CA GLY A 164 2.47 12.94 11.42
C GLY A 164 1.20 13.56 10.79
N LYS A 165 1.20 13.85 9.49
CA LYS A 165 0.05 14.45 8.76
C LYS A 165 -0.54 13.51 7.70
N GLU A 166 0.04 12.33 7.55
CA GLU A 166 -0.35 11.29 6.58
C GLU A 166 -0.78 10.01 7.30
N TYR A 167 -1.18 9.00 6.52
CA TYR A 167 -1.41 7.66 7.02
C TYR A 167 -0.17 7.16 7.78
N ARG A 168 -0.36 6.69 9.01
CA ARG A 168 0.73 6.51 9.99
C ARG A 168 1.77 5.48 9.54
N HIS A 169 1.33 4.40 8.89
CA HIS A 169 2.14 3.20 8.65
C HIS A 169 2.46 2.99 7.17
N GLY A 170 2.54 4.07 6.39
CA GLY A 170 2.63 3.92 4.92
C GLY A 170 3.93 3.24 4.45
N GLU A 171 5.06 3.50 5.10
CA GLU A 171 6.31 2.79 4.80
C GLU A 171 6.21 1.32 5.20
N ASP A 172 5.84 1.03 6.45
CA ASP A 172 5.77 -0.33 6.99
C ASP A 172 4.83 -1.22 6.18
N LEU A 173 3.62 -0.72 5.85
CA LEU A 173 2.64 -1.43 5.04
C LEU A 173 3.16 -1.72 3.63
N ALA A 174 3.82 -0.75 2.99
CA ALA A 174 4.40 -0.96 1.66
C ALA A 174 5.52 -2.01 1.68
N LEU A 175 6.37 -1.99 2.71
CA LEU A 175 7.44 -2.97 2.88
C LEU A 175 6.91 -4.37 3.20
N LEU A 176 5.85 -4.46 4.00
CA LEU A 176 5.15 -5.70 4.30
C LEU A 176 4.62 -6.34 3.01
N ILE A 177 3.87 -5.58 2.22
CA ILE A 177 3.26 -6.08 0.97
C ILE A 177 4.32 -6.44 -0.07
N ARG A 178 5.42 -5.67 -0.14
CA ARG A 178 6.57 -6.02 -0.99
C ARG A 178 7.16 -7.39 -0.64
N GLY A 179 6.94 -7.90 0.57
CA GLY A 179 7.52 -9.15 1.05
C GLY A 179 8.92 -8.99 1.62
N ALA A 180 9.29 -7.78 2.05
CA ALA A 180 10.46 -7.62 2.91
C ALA A 180 10.00 -8.00 4.32
N GLY A 181 10.25 -9.26 4.69
CA GLY A 181 9.99 -9.75 6.04
C GLY A 181 10.58 -8.79 7.09
N PRO A 182 10.05 -8.81 8.33
CA PRO A 182 10.49 -7.93 9.41
C PRO A 182 12.02 -7.89 9.40
N ARG A 183 12.58 -6.66 9.40
CA ARG A 183 14.03 -6.46 9.53
C ARG A 183 14.48 -7.45 10.60
N ARG A 184 15.36 -8.40 10.23
CA ARG A 184 16.02 -9.23 11.24
C ARG A 184 16.47 -8.24 12.29
N ARG A 185 15.89 -8.29 13.49
CA ARG A 185 16.48 -7.63 14.63
C ARG A 185 17.89 -8.19 14.65
N ALA A 186 18.86 -7.37 14.27
CA ALA A 186 20.21 -7.61 14.65
C ALA A 186 20.15 -7.67 16.18
N GLY A 187 20.34 -8.86 16.71
CA GLY A 187 20.46 -9.07 18.14
C GLY A 187 21.38 -10.26 18.34
N PRO A 188 22.06 -10.33 19.48
CA PRO A 188 22.43 -9.25 20.41
C PRO A 188 23.68 -8.47 19.96
#